data_AF-A0A662TUP6-F1
#
_entry.id   AF-A0A662TUP6-F1
#
_cell.length_a   1.000
_cell.length_b   1.000
_cell.length_c   1.000
_cell.angle_alpha   90.00
_cell.angle_beta   90.00
_cell.angle_gamma   90.00
#
_symmetry.space_group_name_H-M   'P 1'
#
loop_
_entity.id
_entity.type
_entity.pdbx_description
1 polymer ?
#
loop_
_entity_poly.entity_id
_entity_poly.type
_entity_poly.pdbx_seq_one_letter_code
_entity_poly.pdbx_strand_id
1 'polypeptide(L)'
;MWRTFIVIAVVGILIGVAGVIAGLWLIWDLTNTMAWWLEAGKSWDSFYFPFPFCSGGVDHTNWTLAFDIGMTFIIVGCMLIGVFSYLLGWIVLMRHLWREIEKTLEEGKT
;
A
#
# COMPACT_ATOMS: atom_id res chain seq x y z
N MET A 1 16.76 18.55 -9.87
CA MET A 1 16.91 17.17 -9.34
C MET A 1 16.11 16.92 -8.07
N TRP A 2 16.24 17.71 -6.99
CA TRP A 2 15.49 17.50 -5.73
C TRP A 2 13.97 17.36 -5.85
N ARG A 3 13.33 18.18 -6.69
CA ARG A 3 11.87 18.11 -6.93
C ARG A 3 11.45 16.75 -7.50
N THR A 4 12.25 16.17 -8.39
CA THR A 4 11.99 14.86 -9.00
C THR A 4 12.00 13.75 -7.95
N PHE A 5 12.96 13.76 -7.02
CA PHE A 5 13.02 12.78 -5.94
C PHE A 5 11.85 12.90 -4.95
N ILE A 6 11.42 14.13 -4.65
CA ILE A 6 10.22 14.36 -3.83
C ILE A 6 8.98 13.78 -4.53
N VAL A 7 8.83 14.01 -5.84
CA VAL A 7 7.70 13.47 -6.61
C VAL A 7 7.73 11.94 -6.59
N ILE A 8 8.89 11.31 -6.81
CA ILE A 8 9.03 9.85 -6.74
C ILE A 8 8.61 9.32 -5.37
N ALA A 9 9.07 9.98 -4.28
CA ALA A 9 8.71 9.57 -2.93
C ALA A 9 7.20 9.70 -2.67
N VAL A 10 6.59 10.82 -3.06
CA VAL A 10 5.14 11.02 -2.89
C VAL A 10 4.34 9.99 -3.69
N VAL A 11 4.70 9.76 -4.96
CA VAL A 11 4.03 8.76 -5.81
C VAL A 11 4.16 7.36 -5.20
N GLY A 12 5.34 7.01 -4.70
CA GLY A 12 5.56 5.74 -4.02
C GLY A 12 4.70 5.55 -2.76
N ILE A 13 4.53 6.60 -1.95
CA ILE A 13 3.60 6.59 -0.80
C ILE A 13 2.16 6.37 -1.27
N LEU A 14 1.73 7.10 -2.30
CA LEU A 14 0.36 6.98 -2.83
C LEU A 14 0.07 5.58 -3.37
N ILE A 15 1.03 4.96 -4.07
CA ILE A 15 0.92 3.57 -4.52
C ILE A 15 0.81 2.62 -3.32
N GLY A 16 1.63 2.83 -2.29
CA GLY A 16 1.56 2.04 -1.06
C GLY A 16 0.20 2.16 -0.35
N VAL A 17 -0.33 3.38 -0.22
CA VAL A 17 -1.66 3.63 0.36
C VAL A 17 -2.76 2.95 -0.46
N ALA A 18 -2.71 3.05 -1.79
CA ALA A 18 -3.66 2.38 -2.67
C ALA A 18 -3.59 0.85 -2.49
N GLY A 19 -2.40 0.27 -2.35
CA GLY A 19 -2.21 -1.14 -2.05
C GLY A 19 -2.86 -1.57 -0.73
N VAL A 20 -2.67 -0.80 0.35
CA VAL A 20 -3.30 -1.07 1.65
C VAL A 20 -4.83 -1.02 1.55
N ILE A 21 -5.38 0.01 0.91
CA ILE A 21 -6.83 0.16 0.73
C ILE A 21 -7.39 -1.01 -0.09
N ALA A 22 -6.73 -1.39 -1.18
CA ALA A 22 -7.15 -2.50 -2.02
C ALA A 22 -7.15 -3.84 -1.26
N GLY A 23 -6.11 -4.09 -0.44
CA GLY A 23 -6.04 -5.30 0.38
C GLY A 23 -7.11 -5.35 1.47
N LEU A 24 -7.34 -4.24 2.17
CA LEU A 24 -8.42 -4.13 3.17
C LEU A 24 -9.80 -4.34 2.54
N TRP A 25 -10.04 -3.72 1.39
CA TRP A 25 -11.29 -3.84 0.67
C TRP A 25 -11.54 -5.28 0.21
N LEU A 26 -10.52 -5.97 -0.32
CA LEU A 26 -10.64 -7.37 -0.73
C LEU A 26 -11.02 -8.29 0.43
N ILE A 27 -10.37 -8.14 1.59
CA ILE A 27 -10.68 -8.93 2.79
C ILE A 27 -12.11 -8.64 3.27
N TRP A 28 -12.48 -7.36 3.31
CA TRP A 28 -13.82 -6.92 3.69
C TRP A 28 -14.91 -7.50 2.76
N ASP A 29 -14.70 -7.44 1.46
CA ASP A 29 -15.65 -7.90 0.46
C ASP A 29 -15.83 -9.44 0.49
N LEU A 30 -14.72 -10.17 0.63
CA LEU A 30 -14.73 -11.61 0.83
C LEU A 30 -15.54 -12.00 2.07
N THR A 31 -15.28 -11.34 3.21
CA THR A 31 -15.93 -11.64 4.49
C THR A 31 -17.43 -11.39 4.42
N ASN A 32 -17.84 -10.26 3.83
CA ASN A 32 -19.26 -9.95 3.66
C ASN A 32 -19.96 -10.91 2.69
N THR A 33 -19.29 -11.28 1.60
CA THR A 33 -19.85 -12.25 0.65
C THR A 33 -20.04 -13.61 1.31
N MET A 34 -19.08 -14.06 2.12
CA MET A 34 -19.19 -15.29 2.90
C MET A 34 -20.33 -15.21 3.92
N ALA A 35 -20.43 -14.13 4.68
CA ALA A 35 -21.50 -13.94 5.66
C ALA A 35 -22.88 -13.97 4.99
N TRP A 36 -23.06 -13.20 3.92
CA TRP A 36 -24.30 -13.20 3.14
C TRP A 36 -24.63 -14.58 2.56
N TRP A 37 -23.62 -15.32 2.07
CA TRP A 37 -23.83 -16.66 1.49
C TRP A 37 -24.39 -17.65 2.51
N LEU A 38 -23.83 -17.62 3.73
CA LEU A 38 -24.27 -18.46 4.85
C LEU A 38 -25.66 -18.03 5.35
N GLU A 39 -25.92 -16.73 5.46
CA GLU A 39 -27.24 -16.20 5.86
C GLU A 39 -28.34 -16.55 4.85
N ALA A 40 -28.00 -16.60 3.56
CA ALA A 40 -28.92 -17.03 2.50
C ALA A 40 -29.21 -18.55 2.52
N GLY A 41 -28.62 -19.31 3.45
CA GLY A 41 -28.80 -20.76 3.56
C GLY A 41 -28.21 -21.54 2.38
N LYS A 42 -27.28 -20.94 1.62
CA LYS A 42 -26.63 -21.61 0.50
C LYS A 42 -25.58 -22.58 1.03
N SER A 43 -25.42 -23.71 0.32
CA SER A 43 -24.37 -24.67 0.65
C SER A 43 -22.98 -24.02 0.56
N TRP A 44 -22.12 -24.33 1.51
CA TRP A 44 -20.73 -23.90 1.49
C TRP A 44 -19.99 -24.48 0.28
N ASP A 45 -20.30 -25.72 -0.12
CA ASP A 45 -19.63 -26.41 -1.24
C ASP A 45 -19.85 -25.71 -2.60
N SER A 46 -20.87 -24.86 -2.72
CA SER A 46 -21.14 -24.07 -3.93
C SER A 46 -20.66 -22.62 -3.84
N PHE A 47 -19.96 -22.23 -2.76
CA PHE A 47 -19.41 -20.90 -2.61
C PHE A 47 -18.37 -20.60 -3.70
N TYR A 48 -18.51 -19.44 -4.32
CA TYR A 48 -17.56 -18.89 -5.27
C TYR A 48 -17.50 -17.37 -5.14
N PHE A 49 -16.30 -16.85 -4.91
CA PHE A 49 -15.99 -15.43 -4.83
C PHE A 49 -15.15 -15.01 -6.05
N PRO A 50 -15.69 -14.20 -6.97
CA PRO A 50 -14.96 -13.74 -8.14
C PRO A 50 -13.94 -12.66 -7.76
N PHE A 51 -12.73 -12.73 -8.33
CA PHE A 51 -11.76 -11.65 -8.15
C PHE A 51 -12.11 -10.43 -9.01
N PRO A 52 -12.08 -9.21 -8.44
CA PRO A 52 -12.49 -8.00 -9.15
C PRO A 52 -11.49 -7.53 -10.23
N PHE A 53 -10.23 -7.99 -10.18
CA PHE A 53 -9.16 -7.51 -11.08
C PHE A 53 -8.48 -8.61 -11.90
N CYS A 54 -8.90 -9.87 -11.73
CA CYS A 54 -8.30 -11.02 -12.39
C CYS A 54 -9.41 -11.91 -12.98
N SER A 55 -9.14 -12.56 -14.11
CA SER A 55 -10.02 -13.63 -14.60
C SER A 55 -9.93 -14.82 -13.66
N GLY A 56 -10.95 -15.03 -12.82
CA GLY A 56 -11.02 -16.15 -11.88
C GLY A 56 -11.68 -15.77 -10.56
N GLY A 57 -11.54 -16.65 -9.58
CA GLY A 57 -12.13 -16.50 -8.26
C GLY A 57 -11.65 -17.60 -7.32
N VAL A 58 -12.09 -17.53 -6.07
CA VAL A 58 -11.86 -18.56 -5.05
C VAL A 58 -13.15 -19.28 -4.75
N ASP A 59 -13.06 -20.58 -4.48
CA ASP A 59 -14.15 -21.41 -4.03
C ASP A 59 -13.96 -21.77 -2.54
N HIS A 60 -14.84 -22.62 -2.04
CA HIS A 60 -14.81 -23.10 -0.66
C HIS A 60 -13.53 -23.87 -0.26
N THR A 61 -12.73 -24.36 -1.22
CA THR A 61 -11.49 -25.10 -0.96
C THR A 61 -10.30 -24.17 -0.77
N ASN A 62 -10.32 -23.00 -1.40
CA ASN A 62 -9.21 -22.06 -1.43
C ASN A 62 -9.60 -20.62 -1.08
N TRP A 63 -10.72 -20.42 -0.38
CA TRP A 63 -11.21 -19.10 0.03
C TRP A 63 -10.18 -18.27 0.82
N THR A 64 -9.29 -18.93 1.57
CA THR A 64 -8.20 -18.26 2.30
C THR A 64 -7.19 -17.59 1.36
N LEU A 65 -7.09 -18.00 0.10
CA LEU A 65 -6.20 -17.40 -0.87
C LEU A 65 -6.54 -15.92 -1.13
N ALA A 66 -7.82 -15.55 -1.15
CA ALA A 66 -8.22 -14.16 -1.29
C ALA A 66 -7.81 -13.32 -0.07
N PHE A 67 -7.82 -13.93 1.12
CA PHE A 67 -7.31 -13.31 2.35
C PHE A 67 -5.78 -13.16 2.30
N ASP A 68 -5.04 -14.18 1.90
CA ASP A 68 -3.58 -14.15 1.75
C ASP A 68 -3.12 -13.09 0.74
N ILE A 69 -3.83 -13.00 -0.38
CA ILE A 69 -3.62 -11.94 -1.38
C ILE A 69 -3.87 -10.58 -0.72
N GLY A 70 -5.02 -10.37 -0.05
CA GLY A 70 -5.34 -9.12 0.63
C GLY A 70 -4.29 -8.70 1.66
N MET A 71 -3.83 -9.63 2.49
CA MET A 71 -2.76 -9.40 3.47
C MET A 71 -1.43 -9.05 2.82
N THR A 72 -1.10 -9.70 1.69
CA THR A 72 0.11 -9.38 0.91
C THR A 72 0.07 -7.95 0.39
N PHE A 73 -1.07 -7.51 -0.16
CA PHE A 73 -1.27 -6.13 -0.61
C PHE A 73 -1.08 -5.11 0.54
N ILE A 74 -1.59 -5.43 1.73
CA ILE A 74 -1.42 -4.59 2.93
C ILE A 74 0.06 -4.53 3.33
N ILE A 75 0.74 -5.65 3.44
CA ILE A 75 2.15 -5.71 3.88
C ILE A 75 3.04 -4.95 2.90
N VAL A 76 2.93 -5.23 1.59
CA VAL A 76 3.72 -4.55 0.55
C VAL A 76 3.38 -3.06 0.52
N GLY A 77 2.10 -2.70 0.63
CA GLY A 77 1.66 -1.31 0.67
C GLY A 77 2.28 -0.54 1.84
N CYS A 78 2.25 -1.11 3.05
CA CYS A 78 2.90 -0.55 4.23
C CYS A 78 4.42 -0.42 4.07
N MET A 79 5.08 -1.42 3.47
CA MET A 79 6.53 -1.36 3.20
C MET A 79 6.87 -0.21 2.24
N LEU A 80 6.09 -0.01 1.17
CA LEU A 80 6.27 1.11 0.24
C LEU A 80 6.10 2.45 0.95
N ILE A 81 5.04 2.61 1.75
CA ILE A 81 4.82 3.82 2.55
C ILE A 81 6.03 4.08 3.44
N GLY A 82 6.53 3.08 4.16
CA GLY A 82 7.68 3.21 5.05
C GLY A 82 8.96 3.63 4.32
N VAL A 83 9.32 2.93 3.24
CA VAL A 83 10.52 3.19 2.44
C VAL A 83 10.50 4.59 1.84
N PHE A 84 9.37 4.99 1.25
CA PHE A 84 9.27 6.30 0.61
C PHE A 84 9.10 7.45 1.60
N SER A 85 8.49 7.22 2.77
CA SER A 85 8.47 8.20 3.87
C SER A 85 9.88 8.44 4.41
N TYR A 86 10.67 7.37 4.56
CA TYR A 86 12.08 7.47 4.94
C TYR A 86 12.89 8.25 3.89
N LEU A 87 12.73 7.94 2.61
CA LEU A 87 13.37 8.66 1.51
C LEU A 87 13.01 10.16 1.53
N LEU A 88 11.73 10.49 1.72
CA LEU A 88 11.27 11.87 1.80
C LEU A 88 11.92 12.61 2.97
N GLY A 89 11.94 11.99 4.16
CA GLY A 89 12.62 12.54 5.34
C GLY A 89 14.10 12.80 5.09
N TRP A 90 14.78 11.85 4.44
CA TRP A 90 16.19 12.00 4.08
C TRP A 90 16.45 13.15 3.10
N ILE A 91 15.60 13.32 2.09
CA ILE A 91 15.69 14.43 1.13
C ILE A 91 15.53 15.78 1.84
N VAL A 92 14.57 15.87 2.76
CA VAL A 92 14.33 17.11 3.54
C VAL A 92 15.53 17.42 4.43
N LEU A 93 16.09 16.41 5.12
CA LEU A 93 17.28 16.57 5.96
C LEU A 93 18.49 17.05 5.15
N MET A 94 18.81 16.39 4.03
CA MET A 94 19.95 16.77 3.19
C MET A 94 19.80 18.19 2.63
N ARG A 95 18.59 18.59 2.27
CA ARG A 95 18.30 19.96 1.83
C ARG A 95 18.51 20.98 2.95
N HIS A 96 18.18 20.63 4.19
CA HIS A 96 18.41 21.49 5.34
C HIS A 96 19.91 21.63 5.64
N LEU A 97 20.64 20.52 5.71
CA LEU A 97 22.09 20.52 5.94
C LEU A 97 22.85 21.30 4.87
N TRP A 98 22.46 21.15 3.60
CA TRP A 98 23.09 21.90 2.51
C TRP A 98 22.92 23.41 2.68
N ARG A 99 21.74 23.87 3.10
CA ARG A 99 21.48 25.30 3.35
C ARG A 99 22.28 25.84 4.53
N GLU A 100 22.46 25.06 5.59
CA GLU A 100 23.29 25.48 6.73
C GLU A 100 24.76 25.60 6.32
N ILE A 101 25.27 24.67 5.50
CA ILE A 101 26.63 24.76 4.93
C ILE A 101 26.80 26.01 4.06
N GLU A 102 25.82 26.31 3.19
CA GLU A 102 25.84 27.51 2.36
C GLU A 102 25.93 28.79 3.21
N LYS A 103 25.16 28.88 4.30
CA LYS A 103 25.23 30.03 5.22
C LYS A 103 26.60 30.16 5.90
N THR A 104 27.14 29.07 6.45
CA THR A 104 28.46 29.12 7.10
C THR A 104 29.57 29.53 6.13
N LEU A 105 29.48 29.12 4.86
CA LEU A 105 30.40 29.53 3.80
C LEU A 105 30.29 31.01 3.42
N GLU A 106 29.09 31.59 3.51
CA GLU A 106 28.87 33.02 3.26
C GLU A 106 29.39 33.87 4.43
N GLU A 107 29.13 33.45 5.66
CA GLU A 107 29.59 34.14 6.88
C GLU A 107 31.12 34.08 7.05
N GLY A 108 31.77 32.99 6.62
CA GLY A 108 33.24 32.86 6.66
C GLY A 108 33.99 33.63 5.58
N LYS A 109 33.29 34.23 4.61
CA LYS A 109 33.89 35.07 3.54
C LYS A 109 33.90 36.56 3.87
N THR A 110 33.25 36.98 4.96
CA THR A 110 33.28 38.35 5.51
C THR A 110 34.26 38.44 6.66
#